data_AF-A0A9E5IPE9-F1
#
_entry.id   AF-A0A9E5IPE9-F1
#
_cell.length_a   1.000
_cell.length_b   1.000
_cell.length_c   1.000
_cell.angle_alpha   90.00
_cell.angle_beta   90.00
_cell.angle_gamma   90.00
#
_symmetry.space_group_name_H-M   'P 1'
#
loop_
_entity.id
_entity.type
_entity.pdbx_description
1 polymer ?
#
loop_
_entity_poly.entity_id
_entity_poly.type
_entity_poly.pdbx_seq_one_letter_code
_entity_poly.pdbx_strand_id
1 'polypeptide(L)'
;FTVHSTNPLSAGSYTLIQQAIGTITNSGSFTVAGTAISGSTATLDFGTAGAVKLNLVAAPVSVTNSTLAADNVATSTLTITLRDAANAPLTGVGVKWAVSGSSNTVAPSDYGTTDGSGAATFTVKSRKAETKTVTVTVGAYTFTTDLVFTAPATGFTFTWDPLLTKSASDGADTWNLTTPNWAEGGANSIWLNNGNDAAIFGTGGALAANTTVTLGAPITVGNLTFTNTSANTNQYIITGSGLNILTMAGTPTINVTANAMITAPLAGAGFIKEGAGTLRIDGNSPSYSGAVTVNAGLLQVGNNGANGNLGNSTITLAGSATFAIRKGTGGSMSLNSTLTGSTSGNVGFQLNNNAVVTVAKANTYTAGTGTYLQPTGANTVGTLALGIADGLPTTTAFSINLNGTTSLQTFDLAGFNQTVASLGGTGTATTAVITSSSGTPTLTVSGNATTTFAGLVSGSLSLTKSGSGSQTFSGSTTYSGNTTVNEGTLSLPNDNPNNDASSVTIASTGAFLDLNFSGSDTVGTLFIGGVQKAAGIYKAIGNAGSGIEIAQITGPGTLTVLSSVVADTTAPAAPTVGLLAASDTGSSSSDLITKLTTPT
;
A
#
# COMPACT_ATOMS: atom_id res chain seq x y z
N PHE A 1 -32.19 66.99 -1.81
CA PHE A 1 -32.24 68.44 -2.09
C PHE A 1 -31.43 68.70 -3.36
N THR A 2 -32.00 69.36 -4.35
CA THR A 2 -31.21 69.87 -5.49
C THR A 2 -30.71 71.26 -5.11
N VAL A 3 -29.39 71.42 -4.99
CA VAL A 3 -28.81 72.75 -4.81
C VAL A 3 -28.75 73.42 -6.18
N HIS A 4 -29.68 74.32 -6.45
CA HIS A 4 -29.59 75.22 -7.58
C HIS A 4 -28.69 76.39 -7.18
N SER A 5 -27.47 76.40 -7.69
CA SER A 5 -26.59 77.57 -7.64
C SER A 5 -26.59 78.22 -9.02
N THR A 6 -26.73 79.55 -9.07
CA THR A 6 -26.67 80.31 -10.33
C THR A 6 -25.30 80.25 -11.00
N ASN A 7 -24.26 79.83 -10.27
CA ASN A 7 -22.94 79.51 -10.79
C ASN A 7 -22.51 78.08 -10.35
N PRO A 8 -21.86 77.29 -11.21
CA PRO A 8 -21.37 75.96 -10.83
C PRO A 8 -20.41 76.05 -9.63
N LEU A 9 -20.65 75.20 -8.62
CA LEU A 9 -19.80 75.13 -7.43
C LEU A 9 -18.48 74.44 -7.78
N SER A 10 -17.36 74.97 -7.29
CA SER A 10 -16.05 74.36 -7.46
C SER A 10 -15.94 73.06 -6.65
N ALA A 11 -15.03 72.16 -7.04
CA ALA A 11 -14.80 70.91 -6.31
C ALA A 11 -14.29 71.22 -4.88
N GLY A 12 -15.02 70.74 -3.88
CA GLY A 12 -14.72 70.99 -2.46
C GLY A 12 -15.78 70.38 -1.54
N SER A 13 -15.52 70.40 -0.23
CA SER A 13 -16.49 69.98 0.80
C SER A 13 -17.38 71.16 1.18
N TYR A 14 -18.70 70.96 1.17
CA TYR A 14 -19.69 71.97 1.53
C TYR A 14 -20.52 71.49 2.72
N THR A 15 -20.77 72.39 3.68
CA THR A 15 -21.62 72.13 4.85
C THR A 15 -22.96 72.83 4.66
N LEU A 16 -24.06 72.08 4.75
CA LEU A 16 -25.41 72.65 4.77
C LEU A 16 -25.71 73.19 6.18
N ILE A 17 -26.03 74.47 6.30
CA ILE A 17 -26.48 75.06 7.57
C ILE A 17 -28.00 75.27 7.48
N GLN A 18 -28.76 74.63 8.37
CA GLN A 18 -30.18 74.94 8.57
C GLN A 18 -30.42 75.40 10.02
N GLN A 19 -31.15 76.51 10.20
CA GLN A 19 -31.77 76.85 11.48
C GLN A 19 -33.11 76.12 11.65
N ALA A 20 -33.23 75.46 12.81
CA ALA A 20 -34.44 75.10 13.55
C ALA A 20 -35.40 73.99 13.03
N ILE A 21 -35.45 72.91 13.83
CA ILE A 21 -36.62 72.15 14.35
C ILE A 21 -37.86 72.09 13.45
N GLY A 22 -38.05 70.96 12.74
CA GLY A 22 -39.32 70.61 12.07
C GLY A 22 -39.20 69.44 11.08
N THR A 23 -40.27 68.63 10.99
CA THR A 23 -40.42 67.48 10.07
C THR A 23 -40.53 67.94 8.62
N ILE A 24 -39.76 67.34 7.70
CA ILE A 24 -39.93 67.55 6.25
C ILE A 24 -41.02 66.61 5.74
N THR A 25 -42.22 67.15 5.50
CA THR A 25 -43.26 66.52 4.67
C THR A 25 -43.32 67.24 3.33
N ASN A 26 -42.58 66.76 2.32
CA ASN A 26 -43.10 66.63 0.95
C ASN A 26 -42.12 65.91 0.01
N SER A 27 -42.70 65.30 -1.02
CA SER A 27 -42.11 64.54 -2.13
C SER A 27 -40.86 65.15 -2.77
N GLY A 28 -39.75 64.41 -2.81
CA GLY A 28 -38.56 64.70 -3.61
C GLY A 28 -37.63 63.48 -3.70
N SER A 29 -36.93 63.30 -4.83
CA SER A 29 -36.01 62.17 -5.04
C SER A 29 -34.59 62.46 -4.51
N PHE A 30 -33.88 61.39 -4.18
CA PHE A 30 -32.49 61.40 -3.72
C PHE A 30 -31.61 60.64 -4.74
N THR A 31 -30.49 61.22 -5.14
CA THR A 31 -29.52 60.66 -6.10
C THR A 31 -28.13 60.71 -5.49
N VAL A 32 -27.41 59.58 -5.46
CA VAL A 32 -25.97 59.52 -5.18
C VAL A 32 -25.30 58.92 -6.41
N ALA A 33 -24.29 59.62 -6.95
CA ALA A 33 -23.52 59.20 -8.13
C ALA A 33 -24.36 58.85 -9.39
N GLY A 34 -25.43 59.59 -9.67
CA GLY A 34 -26.12 59.56 -10.97
C GLY A 34 -27.21 58.50 -11.16
N THR A 35 -27.60 57.73 -10.13
CA THR A 35 -28.74 56.78 -10.23
C THR A 35 -29.87 57.17 -9.25
N ALA A 36 -31.10 57.29 -9.75
CA ALA A 36 -32.28 57.71 -8.98
C ALA A 36 -32.81 56.59 -8.08
N ILE A 37 -33.08 56.92 -6.81
CA ILE A 37 -33.88 56.07 -5.91
C ILE A 37 -35.33 56.53 -6.02
N SER A 38 -36.22 55.68 -6.56
CA SER A 38 -37.66 55.90 -6.59
C SER A 38 -38.39 54.84 -5.76
N GLY A 39 -39.20 55.30 -4.80
CA GLY A 39 -40.02 54.47 -3.91
C GLY A 39 -40.58 55.28 -2.73
N SER A 40 -41.80 55.00 -2.28
CA SER A 40 -42.47 55.73 -1.19
C SER A 40 -41.74 55.59 0.15
N THR A 41 -41.16 56.70 0.59
CA THR A 41 -40.78 57.11 1.96
C THR A 41 -40.23 56.05 2.92
N ALA A 42 -38.88 56.00 3.03
CA ALA A 42 -38.20 55.69 4.27
C ALA A 42 -38.01 56.97 5.10
N THR A 43 -38.36 56.96 6.38
CA THR A 43 -38.08 58.06 7.32
C THR A 43 -36.56 58.26 7.43
N LEU A 44 -36.06 59.45 7.06
CA LEU A 44 -34.64 59.81 7.21
C LEU A 44 -34.36 60.30 8.65
N ASP A 45 -33.58 59.53 9.42
CA ASP A 45 -33.00 59.98 10.69
C ASP A 45 -31.59 60.52 10.43
N PHE A 46 -31.39 61.82 10.69
CA PHE A 46 -30.09 62.47 10.66
C PHE A 46 -29.55 62.49 12.10
N GLY A 47 -28.80 61.44 12.46
CA GLY A 47 -28.06 61.42 13.72
C GLY A 47 -27.06 62.58 13.82
N THR A 48 -26.48 62.79 15.00
CA THR A 48 -25.61 63.91 15.43
C THR A 48 -24.30 64.12 14.64
N ALA A 49 -24.12 63.46 13.49
CA ALA A 49 -23.01 63.66 12.58
C ALA A 49 -23.41 63.35 11.13
N GLY A 50 -24.43 64.03 10.58
CA GLY A 50 -24.65 64.20 9.13
C GLY A 50 -24.82 62.97 8.22
N ALA A 51 -24.78 61.73 8.74
CA ALA A 51 -24.97 60.51 7.97
C ALA A 51 -26.45 60.10 7.97
N VAL A 52 -27.03 59.95 6.78
CA VAL A 52 -28.35 59.33 6.59
C VAL A 52 -28.28 57.88 7.05
N LYS A 53 -29.01 57.51 8.11
CA LYS A 53 -29.16 56.11 8.52
C LYS A 53 -30.40 55.52 7.85
N LEU A 54 -30.21 54.59 6.91
CA LEU A 54 -31.28 53.69 6.49
C LEU A 54 -31.49 52.65 7.62
N ASN A 55 -32.70 52.64 8.22
CA ASN A 55 -33.13 51.52 9.05
C ASN A 55 -33.47 50.33 8.14
N LEU A 56 -32.43 49.56 7.83
CA LEU A 56 -32.51 48.38 6.99
C LEU A 56 -33.01 47.19 7.82
N VAL A 57 -34.18 46.66 7.50
CA VAL A 57 -34.65 45.35 7.96
C VAL A 57 -34.36 44.37 6.83
N ALA A 58 -33.19 43.75 6.87
CA ALA A 58 -32.81 42.71 5.91
C ALA A 58 -33.32 41.34 6.38
N ALA A 59 -33.92 40.58 5.48
CA ALA A 59 -34.14 39.15 5.70
C ALA A 59 -32.80 38.39 5.61
N PRO A 60 -32.61 37.24 6.28
CA PRO A 60 -31.45 36.39 6.03
C PRO A 60 -31.34 36.07 4.54
N VAL A 61 -30.11 35.98 4.02
CA VAL A 61 -29.84 35.65 2.61
C VAL A 61 -30.48 34.29 2.33
N SER A 62 -31.51 34.29 1.49
CA SER A 62 -32.18 33.04 1.08
C SER A 62 -31.32 32.34 0.03
N VAL A 63 -31.21 31.03 0.16
CA VAL A 63 -30.36 30.17 -0.68
C VAL A 63 -31.21 29.03 -1.23
N THR A 64 -31.23 28.82 -2.54
CA THR A 64 -32.04 27.75 -3.14
C THR A 64 -31.44 26.36 -2.90
N ASN A 65 -30.11 26.24 -2.88
CA ASN A 65 -29.39 25.01 -2.55
C ASN A 65 -28.13 25.35 -1.73
N SER A 66 -27.98 24.78 -0.55
CA SER A 66 -26.80 25.00 0.30
C SER A 66 -25.68 23.97 0.07
N THR A 67 -25.94 22.89 -0.67
CA THR A 67 -24.95 21.87 -1.02
C THR A 67 -25.03 21.54 -2.51
N LEU A 68 -23.90 21.60 -3.22
CA LEU A 68 -23.82 21.47 -4.69
C LEU A 68 -22.59 20.66 -5.11
N ALA A 69 -22.65 20.03 -6.28
CA ALA A 69 -21.47 19.44 -6.90
C ALA A 69 -20.52 20.55 -7.41
N ALA A 70 -19.21 20.34 -7.24
CA ALA A 70 -18.18 21.24 -7.76
C ALA A 70 -17.88 21.00 -9.25
N ASP A 71 -18.89 21.04 -10.11
CA ASP A 71 -18.82 20.64 -11.53
C ASP A 71 -18.89 21.83 -12.52
N ASN A 72 -18.93 23.07 -12.02
CA ASN A 72 -19.24 24.29 -12.78
C ASN A 72 -20.60 24.34 -13.49
N VAL A 73 -21.53 23.46 -13.11
CA VAL A 73 -22.88 23.35 -13.68
C VAL A 73 -23.92 23.56 -12.59
N ALA A 74 -23.79 22.84 -11.47
CA ALA A 74 -24.64 22.98 -10.31
C ALA A 74 -24.58 24.42 -9.78
N THR A 75 -25.73 25.08 -9.74
CA THR A 75 -25.85 26.50 -9.48
C THR A 75 -26.77 26.73 -8.28
N SER A 76 -26.34 27.57 -7.34
CA SER A 76 -27.18 28.08 -6.25
C SER A 76 -27.60 29.50 -6.57
N THR A 77 -28.88 29.81 -6.38
CA THR A 77 -29.40 31.17 -6.47
C THR A 77 -29.50 31.74 -5.07
N LEU A 78 -28.92 32.92 -4.87
CA LEU A 78 -28.96 33.65 -3.62
C LEU A 78 -29.77 34.93 -3.82
N THR A 79 -30.69 35.16 -2.90
CA THR A 79 -31.53 36.36 -2.90
C THR A 79 -31.48 37.03 -1.53
N ILE A 80 -31.13 38.31 -1.53
CA ILE A 80 -31.29 39.19 -0.37
C ILE A 80 -32.50 40.09 -0.59
N THR A 81 -33.39 40.17 0.39
CA THR A 81 -34.54 41.07 0.36
C THR A 81 -34.35 42.17 1.40
N LEU A 82 -34.34 43.40 0.93
CA LEU A 82 -34.17 44.59 1.76
C LEU A 82 -35.51 45.27 1.97
N ARG A 83 -35.86 45.49 3.24
CA ARG A 83 -37.06 46.22 3.64
C ARG A 83 -36.69 47.35 4.59
N ASP A 84 -37.57 48.32 4.71
CA ASP A 84 -37.47 49.34 5.75
C ASP A 84 -38.10 48.87 7.08
N ALA A 85 -38.08 49.75 8.09
CA ALA A 85 -38.68 49.50 9.40
C ALA A 85 -40.21 49.31 9.36
N ALA A 86 -40.89 49.75 8.30
CA ALA A 86 -42.32 49.55 8.07
C ALA A 86 -42.62 48.28 7.24
N ASN A 87 -41.59 47.44 7.01
CA ASN A 87 -41.65 46.23 6.20
C ASN A 87 -41.94 46.49 4.71
N ALA A 88 -41.75 47.72 4.22
CA ALA A 88 -41.88 48.05 2.79
C ALA A 88 -40.59 47.69 2.02
N PRO A 89 -40.69 47.19 0.78
CA PRO A 89 -39.53 46.82 -0.02
C PRO A 89 -38.70 48.04 -0.42
N LEU A 90 -37.37 47.91 -0.34
CA LEU A 90 -36.43 48.96 -0.73
C LEU A 90 -35.91 48.70 -2.15
N THR A 91 -36.43 49.44 -3.13
CA THR A 91 -36.08 49.33 -4.55
C THR A 91 -34.85 50.16 -4.93
N GLY A 92 -34.02 49.67 -5.85
CA GLY A 92 -32.87 50.39 -6.40
C GLY A 92 -31.66 50.50 -5.45
N VAL A 93 -31.65 49.77 -4.34
CA VAL A 93 -30.54 49.75 -3.38
C VAL A 93 -29.40 48.90 -3.94
N GLY A 94 -28.19 49.45 -3.95
CA GLY A 94 -26.98 48.74 -4.37
C GLY A 94 -26.56 47.66 -3.38
N VAL A 95 -26.29 46.47 -3.91
CA VAL A 95 -25.86 45.28 -3.15
C VAL A 95 -24.57 44.76 -3.77
N LYS A 96 -23.55 44.53 -2.95
CA LYS A 96 -22.29 43.90 -3.35
C LYS A 96 -22.21 42.47 -2.82
N TRP A 97 -21.62 41.55 -3.56
CA TRP A 97 -21.38 40.19 -3.09
C TRP A 97 -19.98 39.68 -3.42
N ALA A 98 -19.44 38.85 -2.54
CA ALA A 98 -18.17 38.16 -2.70
C ALA A 98 -18.30 36.70 -2.26
N VAL A 99 -17.53 35.81 -2.89
CA VAL A 99 -17.52 34.36 -2.57
C VAL A 99 -16.10 33.94 -2.25
N SER A 100 -15.89 33.33 -1.09
CA SER A 100 -14.56 32.88 -0.66
C SER A 100 -14.02 31.70 -1.49
N GLY A 101 -12.73 31.43 -1.34
CA GLY A 101 -12.06 30.33 -2.04
C GLY A 101 -11.78 30.64 -3.51
N SER A 102 -11.55 29.60 -4.30
CA SER A 102 -11.15 29.71 -5.71
C SER A 102 -12.13 29.02 -6.66
N SER A 103 -11.96 29.26 -7.96
CA SER A 103 -12.72 28.60 -9.03
C SER A 103 -14.24 28.80 -8.93
N ASN A 104 -14.64 30.00 -8.51
CA ASN A 104 -16.03 30.42 -8.43
C ASN A 104 -16.46 31.11 -9.73
N THR A 105 -17.66 30.81 -10.19
CA THR A 105 -18.34 31.63 -11.21
C THR A 105 -19.56 32.25 -10.55
N VAL A 106 -19.60 33.59 -10.53
CA VAL A 106 -20.67 34.37 -9.93
C VAL A 106 -21.33 35.23 -11.00
N ALA A 107 -22.66 35.24 -11.07
CA ALA A 107 -23.40 36.02 -12.05
C ALA A 107 -24.62 36.72 -11.42
N PRO A 108 -24.72 38.07 -11.49
CA PRO A 108 -23.67 39.01 -11.93
C PRO A 108 -22.42 38.96 -11.03
N SER A 109 -21.25 39.42 -11.52
CA SER A 109 -19.96 39.05 -10.92
C SER A 109 -19.58 39.72 -9.60
N ASP A 110 -20.14 40.89 -9.26
CA ASP A 110 -19.69 41.66 -8.07
C ASP A 110 -20.83 42.47 -7.41
N TYR A 111 -21.79 42.98 -8.18
CA TYR A 111 -22.86 43.83 -7.64
C TYR A 111 -24.17 43.69 -8.39
N GLY A 112 -25.25 44.15 -7.74
CA GLY A 112 -26.58 44.32 -8.32
C GLY A 112 -27.37 45.40 -7.60
N THR A 113 -28.62 45.60 -8.03
CA THR A 113 -29.57 46.50 -7.37
C THR A 113 -30.84 45.72 -7.02
N THR A 114 -31.53 46.14 -5.96
CA THR A 114 -32.81 45.54 -5.60
C THR A 114 -33.91 45.91 -6.59
N ASP A 115 -34.75 44.95 -6.95
CA ASP A 115 -35.91 45.13 -7.82
C ASP A 115 -37.11 45.77 -7.07
N GLY A 116 -38.27 45.85 -7.73
CA GLY A 116 -39.49 46.43 -7.16
C GLY A 116 -40.06 45.67 -5.95
N SER A 117 -39.57 44.46 -5.66
CA SER A 117 -39.90 43.68 -4.46
C SER A 117 -38.85 43.85 -3.35
N GLY A 118 -37.83 44.68 -3.56
CA GLY A 118 -36.70 44.85 -2.67
C GLY A 118 -35.67 43.72 -2.74
N ALA A 119 -35.74 42.86 -3.77
CA ALA A 119 -34.88 41.68 -3.90
C ALA A 119 -33.70 41.92 -4.83
N ALA A 120 -32.50 41.52 -4.43
CA ALA A 120 -31.33 41.42 -5.30
C ALA A 120 -30.89 39.95 -5.37
N THR A 121 -30.69 39.45 -6.59
CA THR A 121 -30.43 38.03 -6.86
C THR A 121 -29.15 37.84 -7.66
N PHE A 122 -28.38 36.82 -7.29
CA PHE A 122 -27.21 36.37 -8.02
C PHE A 122 -27.07 34.85 -7.92
N THR A 123 -26.23 34.30 -8.78
CA THR A 123 -25.97 32.87 -8.84
C THR A 123 -24.51 32.56 -8.54
N VAL A 124 -24.28 31.44 -7.87
CA VAL A 124 -22.94 30.93 -7.55
C VAL A 124 -22.84 29.47 -7.98
N LYS A 125 -21.77 29.16 -8.71
CA LYS A 125 -21.33 27.81 -9.02
C LYS A 125 -19.82 27.72 -8.86
N SER A 126 -19.27 26.51 -8.74
CA SER A 126 -17.83 26.32 -8.57
C SER A 126 -17.32 25.03 -9.17
N ARG A 127 -16.02 24.99 -9.43
CA ARG A 127 -15.25 23.80 -9.79
C ARG A 127 -14.47 23.18 -8.64
N LYS A 128 -14.40 23.87 -7.49
CA LYS A 128 -13.61 23.41 -6.35
C LYS A 128 -14.52 22.94 -5.22
N ALA A 129 -14.33 21.69 -4.79
CA ALA A 129 -15.01 21.10 -3.66
C ALA A 129 -14.45 21.69 -2.35
N GLU A 130 -15.20 22.61 -1.77
CA GLU A 130 -14.92 23.22 -0.47
C GLU A 130 -16.18 23.92 0.06
N THR A 131 -16.20 24.23 1.36
CA THR A 131 -17.21 25.15 1.88
C THR A 131 -16.83 26.58 1.52
N LYS A 132 -17.77 27.32 0.94
CA LYS A 132 -17.59 28.69 0.50
C LYS A 132 -18.50 29.61 1.27
N THR A 133 -17.91 30.66 1.81
CA THR A 133 -18.63 31.72 2.48
C THR A 133 -18.97 32.79 1.46
N VAL A 134 -20.27 33.02 1.28
CA VAL A 134 -20.81 34.11 0.49
C VAL A 134 -21.05 35.31 1.40
N THR A 135 -20.44 36.43 1.08
CA THR A 135 -20.54 37.69 1.83
C THR A 135 -21.34 38.70 0.99
N VAL A 136 -22.45 39.18 1.52
CA VAL A 136 -23.30 40.20 0.88
C VAL A 136 -23.20 41.49 1.70
N THR A 137 -22.90 42.63 1.04
CA THR A 137 -22.69 43.93 1.69
C THR A 137 -23.64 44.98 1.13
N VAL A 138 -24.28 45.73 2.03
CA VAL A 138 -25.18 46.85 1.71
C VAL A 138 -24.82 48.05 2.59
N GLY A 139 -24.11 49.03 2.03
CA GLY A 139 -23.57 50.14 2.82
C GLY A 139 -22.61 49.64 3.91
N ALA A 140 -22.97 49.87 5.18
CA ALA A 140 -22.19 49.40 6.35
C ALA A 140 -22.62 48.03 6.88
N TYR A 141 -23.67 47.42 6.31
CA TYR A 141 -24.19 46.13 6.76
C TYR A 141 -23.59 44.98 5.95
N THR A 142 -23.23 43.89 6.63
CA THR A 142 -22.67 42.69 6.03
C THR A 142 -23.43 41.45 6.49
N PHE A 143 -23.75 40.57 5.55
CA PHE A 143 -24.42 39.29 5.76
C PHE A 143 -23.57 38.17 5.20
N THR A 144 -23.56 37.02 5.85
CA THR A 144 -22.82 35.84 5.40
C THR A 144 -23.72 34.61 5.36
N THR A 145 -23.46 33.73 4.39
CA THR A 145 -24.05 32.39 4.31
C THR A 145 -23.05 31.44 3.67
N ASP A 146 -23.11 30.15 4.02
CA ASP A 146 -22.21 29.15 3.46
C ASP A 146 -22.89 28.33 2.35
N LEU A 147 -22.10 27.97 1.34
CA LEU A 147 -22.40 26.98 0.32
C LEU A 147 -21.36 25.86 0.39
N VAL A 148 -21.81 24.63 0.58
CA VAL A 148 -20.92 23.45 0.60
C VAL A 148 -20.83 22.89 -0.81
N PHE A 149 -19.67 23.04 -1.46
CA PHE A 149 -19.40 22.34 -2.71
C PHE A 149 -18.72 20.99 -2.41
N THR A 150 -19.32 19.89 -2.87
CA THR A 150 -18.77 18.54 -2.73
C THR A 150 -18.03 18.10 -3.98
N ALA A 151 -17.20 17.06 -3.86
CA ALA A 151 -16.53 16.42 -5.00
C ALA A 151 -17.54 16.14 -6.14
N PRO A 152 -17.19 16.43 -7.41
CA PRO A 152 -18.07 16.13 -8.52
C PRO A 152 -18.20 14.62 -8.71
N ALA A 153 -19.37 14.18 -9.23
CA ALA A 153 -19.63 12.76 -9.50
C ALA A 153 -18.63 12.18 -10.52
N THR A 154 -18.26 12.98 -11.52
CA THR A 154 -17.18 12.70 -12.46
C THR A 154 -16.07 13.72 -12.24
N GLY A 155 -14.86 13.27 -11.91
CA GLY A 155 -13.71 14.16 -11.75
C GLY A 155 -13.31 14.84 -13.06
N PHE A 156 -12.62 15.96 -12.94
CA PHE A 156 -11.98 16.59 -14.10
C PHE A 156 -10.71 15.84 -14.48
N THR A 157 -10.32 15.90 -15.74
CA THR A 157 -9.08 15.28 -16.24
C THR A 157 -8.06 16.36 -16.53
N PHE A 158 -6.88 16.22 -15.93
CA PHE A 158 -5.75 17.12 -16.12
C PHE A 158 -4.56 16.37 -16.72
N THR A 159 -3.91 16.96 -17.72
CA THR A 159 -2.66 16.43 -18.30
C THR A 159 -1.47 17.24 -17.79
N TRP A 160 -0.39 16.54 -17.43
CA TRP A 160 0.80 17.18 -16.85
C TRP A 160 1.47 18.13 -17.86
N ASP A 161 1.66 19.39 -17.46
CA ASP A 161 2.15 20.46 -18.33
C ASP A 161 3.07 21.45 -17.58
N PRO A 162 4.28 21.04 -17.18
CA PRO A 162 5.21 21.90 -16.45
C PRO A 162 5.80 23.03 -17.32
N LEU A 163 5.74 22.92 -18.66
CA LEU A 163 6.21 23.98 -19.58
C LEU A 163 5.08 24.95 -20.00
N LEU A 164 3.88 24.81 -19.44
CA LEU A 164 2.76 25.73 -19.62
C LEU A 164 2.30 25.90 -21.08
N THR A 165 2.33 24.82 -21.88
CA THR A 165 1.98 24.81 -23.31
C THR A 165 0.47 24.74 -23.57
N LYS A 166 -0.34 24.51 -22.53
CA LYS A 166 -1.80 24.32 -22.54
C LYS A 166 -2.26 23.00 -23.16
N SER A 167 -1.36 22.14 -23.62
CA SER A 167 -1.67 20.90 -24.34
C SER A 167 -0.86 19.69 -23.88
N ALA A 168 -0.22 19.78 -22.71
CA ALA A 168 0.81 18.87 -22.18
C ALA A 168 2.21 19.09 -22.76
N SER A 169 3.23 18.91 -21.93
CA SER A 169 4.64 19.13 -22.30
C SER A 169 5.62 18.12 -21.71
N ASP A 170 5.20 17.28 -20.75
CA ASP A 170 6.05 16.39 -19.95
C ASP A 170 7.21 17.12 -19.23
N GLY A 171 7.81 16.48 -18.22
CA GLY A 171 8.97 17.03 -17.51
C GLY A 171 8.86 17.02 -15.99
N ALA A 172 9.92 17.47 -15.32
CA ALA A 172 10.00 17.48 -13.86
C ALA A 172 9.50 18.83 -13.34
N ASP A 173 8.65 18.82 -12.31
CA ASP A 173 8.26 20.00 -11.54
C ASP A 173 7.45 19.58 -10.30
N THR A 174 6.86 20.54 -9.61
CA THR A 174 6.07 20.38 -8.40
C THR A 174 4.59 20.24 -8.73
N TRP A 175 3.96 19.19 -8.21
CA TRP A 175 2.51 19.06 -8.10
C TRP A 175 2.06 19.69 -6.79
N ASN A 176 1.51 20.91 -6.87
CA ASN A 176 0.91 21.61 -5.73
C ASN A 176 -0.46 22.20 -6.15
N LEU A 177 -1.05 23.01 -5.27
CA LEU A 177 -2.41 23.55 -5.43
C LEU A 177 -2.45 25.00 -5.98
N THR A 178 -1.29 25.55 -6.34
CA THR A 178 -1.12 26.97 -6.68
C THR A 178 -0.44 27.21 -8.03
N THR A 179 0.42 26.29 -8.48
CA THR A 179 1.12 26.41 -9.76
C THR A 179 0.28 25.79 -10.88
N PRO A 180 0.14 26.47 -12.04
CA PRO A 180 -0.72 26.00 -13.11
C PRO A 180 -0.04 24.95 -14.01
N ASN A 181 0.58 23.93 -13.40
CA ASN A 181 1.38 22.90 -14.07
C ASN A 181 0.53 21.79 -14.73
N TRP A 182 -0.73 22.09 -15.02
CA TRP A 182 -1.67 21.17 -15.63
C TRP A 182 -2.33 21.82 -16.83
N ALA A 183 -2.50 21.06 -17.91
CA ALA A 183 -3.34 21.44 -19.03
C ALA A 183 -4.75 20.86 -18.85
N GLU A 184 -5.75 21.70 -19.08
CA GLU A 184 -7.17 21.35 -19.04
C GLU A 184 -7.96 22.26 -19.97
N GLY A 185 -8.73 21.68 -20.90
CA GLY A 185 -9.57 22.46 -21.82
C GLY A 185 -8.83 23.50 -22.68
N GLY A 186 -7.54 23.32 -22.94
CA GLY A 186 -6.72 24.30 -23.68
C GLY A 186 -6.21 25.47 -22.83
N ALA A 187 -6.20 25.34 -21.50
CA ALA A 187 -5.66 26.32 -20.58
C ALA A 187 -4.71 25.70 -19.55
N ASN A 188 -3.76 26.50 -19.06
CA ASN A 188 -2.95 26.15 -17.91
C ASN A 188 -3.79 26.31 -16.64
N SER A 189 -3.81 25.28 -15.81
CA SER A 189 -4.74 25.10 -14.71
C SER A 189 -4.01 24.61 -13.47
N ILE A 190 -4.52 25.00 -12.30
CA ILE A 190 -4.06 24.48 -11.01
C ILE A 190 -4.76 23.15 -10.71
N TRP A 191 -4.13 22.28 -9.92
CA TRP A 191 -4.80 21.11 -9.37
C TRP A 191 -5.78 21.54 -8.27
N LEU A 192 -7.08 21.24 -8.45
CA LEU A 192 -8.13 21.71 -7.54
C LEU A 192 -8.28 20.84 -6.28
N ASN A 193 -7.79 19.60 -6.34
CA ASN A 193 -7.84 18.63 -5.24
C ASN A 193 -9.26 18.20 -4.87
N ASN A 194 -10.15 18.01 -5.85
CA ASN A 194 -11.56 17.67 -5.59
C ASN A 194 -11.80 16.21 -5.17
N GLY A 195 -10.76 15.43 -4.91
CA GLY A 195 -10.87 14.01 -4.62
C GLY A 195 -10.93 13.15 -5.88
N ASN A 196 -11.89 13.37 -6.76
CA ASN A 196 -12.15 12.47 -7.90
C ASN A 196 -11.40 12.84 -9.20
N ASP A 197 -10.65 13.95 -9.19
CA ASP A 197 -9.93 14.45 -10.38
C ASP A 197 -8.86 13.45 -10.84
N ALA A 198 -8.69 13.32 -12.16
CA ALA A 198 -7.74 12.42 -12.79
C ALA A 198 -6.49 13.15 -13.28
N ALA A 199 -5.35 12.53 -13.09
CA ALA A 199 -4.04 13.02 -13.52
C ALA A 199 -3.44 12.12 -14.59
N ILE A 200 -3.00 12.71 -15.70
CA ILE A 200 -2.38 12.02 -16.84
C ILE A 200 -0.95 12.54 -17.04
N PHE A 201 0.00 11.62 -17.10
CA PHE A 201 1.43 11.89 -17.32
C PHE A 201 1.93 11.16 -18.57
N GLY A 202 2.84 11.77 -19.35
CA GLY A 202 3.53 11.11 -20.47
C GLY A 202 2.93 11.36 -21.85
N THR A 203 2.22 12.47 -22.05
CA THR A 203 1.54 12.82 -23.31
C THR A 203 2.27 13.90 -24.11
N GLY A 204 3.34 14.49 -23.58
CA GLY A 204 4.13 15.58 -24.18
C GLY A 204 5.21 15.12 -25.17
N GLY A 205 5.42 13.80 -25.32
CA GLY A 205 6.31 13.20 -26.31
C GLY A 205 7.54 12.55 -25.68
N ALA A 206 8.67 13.26 -25.64
CA ALA A 206 9.95 12.71 -25.19
C ALA A 206 10.18 12.97 -23.69
N LEU A 207 10.03 11.92 -22.87
CA LEU A 207 10.35 11.99 -21.44
C LEU A 207 11.85 11.79 -21.19
N ALA A 208 12.47 12.67 -20.41
CA ALA A 208 13.80 12.41 -19.87
C ALA A 208 13.82 11.15 -18.97
N ALA A 209 14.97 10.53 -18.77
CA ALA A 209 15.08 9.41 -17.86
C ALA A 209 14.74 9.86 -16.42
N ASN A 210 13.95 9.06 -15.70
CA ASN A 210 13.57 9.31 -14.28
C ASN A 210 13.00 10.72 -13.98
N THR A 211 12.02 11.15 -14.76
CA THR A 211 11.35 12.43 -14.53
C THR A 211 10.59 12.46 -13.20
N THR A 212 10.96 13.38 -12.32
CA THR A 212 10.40 13.48 -10.97
C THR A 212 9.33 14.55 -10.87
N VAL A 213 8.16 14.17 -10.37
CA VAL A 213 7.05 15.05 -9.99
C VAL A 213 7.01 15.10 -8.47
N THR A 214 7.31 16.27 -7.89
CA THR A 214 7.40 16.44 -6.45
C THR A 214 6.08 16.95 -5.89
N LEU A 215 5.51 16.26 -4.92
CA LEU A 215 4.34 16.74 -4.19
C LEU A 215 4.73 17.93 -3.31
N GLY A 216 4.20 19.11 -3.60
CA GLY A 216 4.38 20.34 -2.82
C GLY A 216 3.29 20.56 -1.77
N ALA A 217 2.29 19.68 -1.72
CA ALA A 217 1.19 19.67 -0.75
C ALA A 217 0.62 18.24 -0.64
N PRO A 218 -0.26 17.94 0.33
CA PRO A 218 -1.08 16.74 0.29
C PRO A 218 -1.97 16.74 -0.96
N ILE A 219 -1.84 15.72 -1.80
CA ILE A 219 -2.59 15.58 -3.05
C ILE A 219 -3.55 14.41 -2.93
N THR A 220 -4.82 14.67 -3.22
CA THR A 220 -5.85 13.64 -3.42
C THR A 220 -6.11 13.52 -4.90
N VAL A 221 -6.14 12.28 -5.39
CA VAL A 221 -6.34 11.96 -6.80
C VAL A 221 -7.32 10.81 -6.94
N GLY A 222 -8.20 10.93 -7.94
CA GLY A 222 -8.95 9.82 -8.50
C GLY A 222 -8.00 9.01 -9.37
N ASN A 223 -8.21 8.99 -10.68
CA ASN A 223 -7.41 8.16 -11.56
C ASN A 223 -6.00 8.72 -11.83
N LEU A 224 -5.02 7.83 -11.92
CA LEU A 224 -3.66 8.13 -12.35
C LEU A 224 -3.35 7.37 -13.64
N THR A 225 -2.87 8.06 -14.66
CA THR A 225 -2.48 7.43 -15.93
C THR A 225 -1.07 7.81 -16.31
N PHE A 226 -0.25 6.81 -16.63
CA PHE A 226 1.11 6.98 -17.14
C PHE A 226 1.19 6.37 -18.54
N THR A 227 1.25 7.22 -19.56
CA THR A 227 1.16 6.79 -20.97
C THR A 227 2.52 6.50 -21.62
N ASN A 228 3.63 6.73 -20.92
CA ASN A 228 4.95 6.50 -21.50
C ASN A 228 5.13 5.02 -21.91
N THR A 229 5.66 4.80 -23.12
CA THR A 229 5.85 3.49 -23.75
C THR A 229 7.31 3.00 -23.71
N SER A 230 8.27 3.83 -23.26
CA SER A 230 9.68 3.44 -23.21
C SER A 230 9.94 2.47 -22.05
N ALA A 231 10.34 1.25 -22.40
CA ALA A 231 10.32 0.09 -21.50
C ALA A 231 11.38 0.11 -20.39
N ASN A 232 12.45 0.93 -20.43
CA ASN A 232 13.62 0.67 -19.56
C ASN A 232 14.31 1.87 -18.88
N THR A 233 13.94 3.13 -19.12
CA THR A 233 14.63 4.28 -18.46
C THR A 233 13.74 5.50 -18.17
N ASN A 234 12.66 5.67 -18.92
CA ASN A 234 11.85 6.89 -18.85
C ASN A 234 10.58 6.57 -18.06
N GLN A 235 10.66 6.78 -16.75
CA GLN A 235 9.52 6.62 -15.84
C GLN A 235 9.24 7.95 -15.15
N TYR A 236 7.96 8.20 -14.89
CA TYR A 236 7.57 9.22 -13.93
C TYR A 236 7.77 8.71 -12.51
N ILE A 237 8.30 9.58 -11.66
CA ILE A 237 8.49 9.35 -10.24
C ILE A 237 7.62 10.36 -9.48
N ILE A 238 6.54 9.92 -8.86
CA ILE A 238 5.78 10.76 -7.93
C ILE A 238 6.42 10.65 -6.55
N THR A 239 7.01 11.74 -6.09
CA THR A 239 7.74 11.79 -4.81
C THR A 239 7.12 12.79 -3.84
N GLY A 240 7.17 12.47 -2.56
CA GLY A 240 6.64 13.30 -1.48
C GLY A 240 7.33 12.96 -0.17
N SER A 241 7.39 13.90 0.76
CA SER A 241 7.98 13.71 2.09
C SER A 241 7.15 14.40 3.16
N GLY A 242 7.27 13.94 4.42
CA GLY A 242 6.51 14.48 5.54
C GLY A 242 5.00 14.40 5.30
N LEU A 243 4.33 15.55 5.31
CA LEU A 243 2.88 15.65 5.12
C LEU A 243 2.44 15.63 3.64
N ASN A 244 3.37 15.63 2.68
CA ASN A 244 3.05 15.60 1.26
C ASN A 244 2.73 14.17 0.81
N ILE A 245 1.55 13.72 1.23
CA ILE A 245 0.99 12.38 1.01
C ILE A 245 0.20 12.36 -0.30
N LEU A 246 0.30 11.25 -1.05
CA LEU A 246 -0.57 10.97 -2.19
C LEU A 246 -1.76 10.11 -1.73
N THR A 247 -2.95 10.70 -1.72
CA THR A 247 -4.18 10.06 -1.26
C THR A 247 -5.01 9.56 -2.45
N MET A 248 -5.28 8.25 -2.48
CA MET A 248 -6.17 7.62 -3.45
C MET A 248 -7.63 7.85 -3.03
N ALA A 249 -8.41 8.60 -3.82
CA ALA A 249 -9.83 8.82 -3.55
C ALA A 249 -10.67 7.65 -4.02
N GLY A 250 -11.44 7.05 -3.10
CA GLY A 250 -12.18 5.83 -3.38
C GLY A 250 -11.24 4.69 -3.75
N THR A 251 -11.49 4.04 -4.88
CA THR A 251 -10.67 2.95 -5.44
C THR A 251 -10.27 3.27 -6.88
N PRO A 252 -9.39 4.25 -7.09
CA PRO A 252 -9.09 4.73 -8.42
C PRO A 252 -8.27 3.72 -9.23
N THR A 253 -8.27 3.90 -10.54
CA THR A 253 -7.39 3.16 -11.43
C THR A 253 -6.06 3.88 -11.57
N ILE A 254 -4.96 3.15 -11.35
CA ILE A 254 -3.61 3.52 -11.74
C ILE A 254 -3.25 2.72 -13.00
N ASN A 255 -3.36 3.36 -14.16
CA ASN A 255 -3.05 2.74 -15.46
C ASN A 255 -1.59 3.04 -15.85
N VAL A 256 -0.78 2.00 -16.06
CA VAL A 256 0.63 2.14 -16.41
C VAL A 256 0.93 1.39 -17.70
N THR A 257 1.32 2.13 -18.75
CA THR A 257 1.64 1.52 -20.06
C THR A 257 3.01 0.83 -20.07
N ALA A 258 4.08 1.50 -19.60
CA ALA A 258 5.42 0.91 -19.51
C ALA A 258 5.99 0.89 -18.08
N ASN A 259 6.31 2.05 -17.49
CA ASN A 259 6.85 2.12 -16.13
C ASN A 259 6.42 3.40 -15.41
N ALA A 260 6.08 3.28 -14.13
CA ALA A 260 5.84 4.39 -13.22
C ALA A 260 6.29 4.03 -11.81
N MET A 261 6.69 5.04 -11.05
CA MET A 261 7.15 4.87 -9.68
C MET A 261 6.48 5.86 -8.74
N ILE A 262 6.12 5.37 -7.56
CA ILE A 262 5.62 6.18 -6.46
C ILE A 262 6.54 5.98 -5.26
N THR A 263 7.20 7.05 -4.85
CA THR A 263 8.01 7.13 -3.63
C THR A 263 7.31 7.95 -2.54
N ALA A 264 6.29 8.74 -2.89
CA ALA A 264 5.45 9.45 -1.93
C ALA A 264 4.72 8.46 -0.99
N PRO A 265 4.52 8.81 0.30
CA PRO A 265 3.63 8.05 1.17
C PRO A 265 2.22 7.98 0.58
N LEU A 266 1.59 6.81 0.70
CA LEU A 266 0.24 6.55 0.21
C LEU A 266 -0.80 6.59 1.33
N ALA A 267 -1.97 7.14 1.03
CA ALA A 267 -3.18 7.07 1.83
C ALA A 267 -4.40 6.76 0.95
N GLY A 268 -5.56 6.51 1.57
CA GLY A 268 -6.81 6.24 0.86
C GLY A 268 -7.32 4.81 1.00
N ALA A 269 -8.44 4.52 0.35
CA ALA A 269 -9.17 3.27 0.54
C ALA A 269 -8.68 2.11 -0.35
N GLY A 270 -7.86 2.38 -1.36
CA GLY A 270 -7.32 1.36 -2.25
C GLY A 270 -6.89 1.93 -3.60
N PHE A 271 -6.50 1.05 -4.53
CA PHE A 271 -6.38 1.36 -5.96
C PHE A 271 -6.40 0.08 -6.81
N ILE A 272 -6.72 0.24 -8.09
CA ILE A 272 -6.66 -0.82 -9.10
C ILE A 272 -5.48 -0.53 -10.03
N LYS A 273 -4.51 -1.43 -10.10
CA LYS A 273 -3.41 -1.38 -11.06
C LYS A 273 -3.84 -2.01 -12.39
N GLU A 274 -3.82 -1.19 -13.42
CA GLU A 274 -4.10 -1.55 -14.82
C GLU A 274 -2.88 -1.28 -15.72
N GLY A 275 -2.98 -1.75 -16.97
CA GLY A 275 -1.96 -1.56 -17.99
C GLY A 275 -0.80 -2.56 -17.87
N ALA A 276 -0.15 -2.85 -19.01
CA ALA A 276 0.88 -3.89 -19.11
C ALA A 276 2.19 -3.55 -18.39
N GLY A 277 2.40 -2.29 -18.02
CA GLY A 277 3.63 -1.80 -17.43
C GLY A 277 3.83 -2.11 -15.95
N THR A 278 5.00 -1.74 -15.44
CA THR A 278 5.38 -1.87 -14.02
C THR A 278 4.96 -0.63 -13.24
N LEU A 279 4.13 -0.81 -12.22
CA LEU A 279 3.98 0.17 -11.15
C LEU A 279 4.91 -0.22 -10.01
N ARG A 280 5.82 0.69 -9.65
CA ARG A 280 6.81 0.48 -8.59
C ARG A 280 6.49 1.32 -7.37
N ILE A 281 6.34 0.69 -6.21
CA ILE A 281 6.08 1.33 -4.93
C ILE A 281 7.35 1.26 -4.08
N ASP A 282 8.07 2.37 -4.02
CA ASP A 282 9.30 2.50 -3.23
C ASP A 282 9.08 3.25 -1.92
N GLY A 283 7.99 4.02 -1.85
CA GLY A 283 7.62 4.78 -0.68
C GLY A 283 7.32 3.89 0.53
N ASN A 284 7.59 4.43 1.73
CA ASN A 284 7.24 3.76 2.98
C ASN A 284 5.86 4.23 3.45
N SER A 285 4.85 3.37 3.33
CA SER A 285 3.48 3.68 3.75
C SER A 285 3.00 2.68 4.82
N PRO A 286 3.59 2.67 6.03
CA PRO A 286 3.34 1.62 7.02
C PRO A 286 1.90 1.58 7.54
N SER A 287 1.20 2.72 7.50
CA SER A 287 -0.21 2.83 7.91
C SER A 287 -1.19 2.65 6.76
N TYR A 288 -0.72 2.40 5.53
CA TYR A 288 -1.60 2.15 4.40
C TYR A 288 -2.32 0.82 4.58
N SER A 289 -3.63 0.82 4.40
CA SER A 289 -4.49 -0.37 4.53
C SER A 289 -5.52 -0.47 3.41
N GLY A 290 -5.38 0.37 2.37
CA GLY A 290 -6.31 0.38 1.25
C GLY A 290 -6.17 -0.89 0.40
N ALA A 291 -7.29 -1.40 -0.12
CA ALA A 291 -7.27 -2.61 -0.94
C ALA A 291 -6.58 -2.35 -2.29
N VAL A 292 -5.65 -3.23 -2.67
CA VAL A 292 -4.93 -3.13 -3.94
C VAL A 292 -5.37 -4.29 -4.83
N THR A 293 -5.87 -3.99 -6.03
CA THR A 293 -6.15 -5.00 -7.05
C THR A 293 -5.16 -4.84 -8.19
N VAL A 294 -4.54 -5.93 -8.64
CA VAL A 294 -3.63 -5.93 -9.80
C VAL A 294 -4.28 -6.74 -10.90
N ASN A 295 -4.77 -6.06 -11.93
CA ASN A 295 -5.44 -6.69 -13.07
C ASN A 295 -4.49 -6.95 -14.25
N ALA A 296 -3.45 -6.13 -14.40
CA ALA A 296 -2.47 -6.25 -15.48
C ALA A 296 -1.08 -5.69 -15.10
N GLY A 297 -0.07 -6.21 -15.81
CA GLY A 297 1.32 -5.79 -15.67
C GLY A 297 1.97 -6.25 -14.38
N LEU A 298 2.98 -5.51 -13.92
CA LEU A 298 3.72 -5.80 -12.69
C LEU A 298 3.39 -4.75 -11.62
N LEU A 299 2.99 -5.20 -10.42
CA LEU A 299 3.13 -4.41 -9.21
C LEU A 299 4.42 -4.82 -8.50
N GLN A 300 5.38 -3.89 -8.41
CA GLN A 300 6.63 -4.10 -7.70
C GLN A 300 6.64 -3.29 -6.40
N VAL A 301 7.02 -3.91 -5.28
CA VAL A 301 7.25 -3.24 -4.00
C VAL A 301 8.74 -3.27 -3.67
N GLY A 302 9.31 -2.10 -3.39
CA GLY A 302 10.72 -1.90 -3.08
C GLY A 302 11.63 -2.05 -4.30
N ASN A 303 12.92 -1.70 -4.11
CA ASN A 303 13.99 -1.92 -5.09
C ASN A 303 15.37 -1.65 -4.51
N ASN A 304 16.19 -2.69 -4.39
CA ASN A 304 17.66 -2.63 -4.22
C ASN A 304 18.21 -1.55 -3.26
N GLY A 305 17.44 -1.12 -2.25
CA GLY A 305 17.72 0.12 -1.53
C GLY A 305 16.48 0.70 -0.85
N ALA A 306 15.39 0.83 -1.62
CA ALA A 306 14.11 1.30 -1.12
C ALA A 306 13.41 0.20 -0.32
N ASN A 307 12.80 0.57 0.81
CA ASN A 307 12.05 -0.37 1.64
C ASN A 307 10.73 -0.76 0.98
N GLY A 308 9.99 0.15 0.34
CA GLY A 308 8.69 -0.15 -0.29
C GLY A 308 7.69 -0.83 0.66
N ASN A 309 6.65 -0.11 1.09
CA ASN A 309 5.67 -0.70 2.00
C ASN A 309 4.25 -0.25 1.67
N LEU A 310 3.34 -1.22 1.55
CA LEU A 310 1.89 -1.03 1.40
C LEU A 310 1.14 -1.35 2.71
N GLY A 311 1.83 -1.32 3.84
CA GLY A 311 1.28 -1.54 5.17
C GLY A 311 0.53 -2.88 5.27
N ASN A 312 -0.68 -2.81 5.80
CA ASN A 312 -1.52 -3.97 6.13
C ASN A 312 -2.57 -4.25 5.04
N SER A 313 -2.33 -3.80 3.81
CA SER A 313 -3.27 -3.91 2.70
C SER A 313 -3.53 -5.35 2.28
N THR A 314 -4.69 -5.59 1.67
CA THR A 314 -4.93 -6.81 0.89
C THR A 314 -4.57 -6.54 -0.57
N ILE A 315 -3.70 -7.37 -1.15
CA ILE A 315 -3.28 -7.30 -2.55
C ILE A 315 -3.90 -8.48 -3.30
N THR A 316 -4.89 -8.20 -4.15
CA THR A 316 -5.56 -9.22 -4.98
C THR A 316 -4.94 -9.25 -6.38
N LEU A 317 -4.44 -10.41 -6.79
CA LEU A 317 -3.87 -10.65 -8.12
C LEU A 317 -4.94 -11.24 -9.05
N ALA A 318 -5.05 -10.74 -10.27
CA ALA A 318 -6.00 -11.22 -11.27
C ALA A 318 -5.36 -11.40 -12.66
N GLY A 319 -5.94 -12.31 -13.45
CA GLY A 319 -5.62 -12.42 -14.88
C GLY A 319 -4.14 -12.72 -15.15
N SER A 320 -3.46 -11.81 -15.85
CA SER A 320 -2.04 -11.90 -16.20
C SER A 320 -1.12 -11.08 -15.29
N ALA A 321 -1.64 -10.56 -14.17
CA ALA A 321 -0.88 -9.72 -13.25
C ALA A 321 0.33 -10.44 -12.64
N THR A 322 1.41 -9.71 -12.44
CA THR A 322 2.58 -10.20 -11.69
C THR A 322 2.79 -9.35 -10.45
N PHE A 323 3.37 -9.95 -9.42
CA PHE A 323 3.74 -9.24 -8.21
C PHE A 323 5.19 -9.56 -7.86
N ALA A 324 5.96 -8.54 -7.51
CA ALA A 324 7.32 -8.73 -7.06
C ALA A 324 7.66 -7.87 -5.85
N ILE A 325 8.42 -8.44 -4.93
CA ILE A 325 9.16 -7.69 -3.92
C ILE A 325 10.61 -7.65 -4.36
N ARG A 326 11.21 -6.45 -4.35
CA ARG A 326 12.66 -6.30 -4.58
C ARG A 326 13.31 -5.61 -3.39
N LYS A 327 14.39 -6.20 -2.85
CA LYS A 327 15.15 -5.61 -1.73
C LYS A 327 16.62 -5.93 -1.87
N GLY A 328 17.46 -4.92 -1.65
CA GLY A 328 18.90 -5.05 -1.93
C GLY A 328 19.84 -4.13 -1.21
N THR A 329 19.47 -3.60 -0.04
CA THR A 329 20.44 -3.03 0.91
C THR A 329 20.23 -3.76 2.22
N GLY A 330 21.29 -4.00 2.99
CA GLY A 330 21.19 -4.68 4.28
C GLY A 330 20.01 -4.12 5.09
N GLY A 331 19.13 -5.02 5.55
CA GLY A 331 17.88 -4.64 6.21
C GLY A 331 16.79 -5.67 5.99
N SER A 332 15.94 -5.81 7.01
CA SER A 332 14.76 -6.65 6.97
C SER A 332 13.56 -5.86 6.46
N MET A 333 12.73 -6.49 5.64
CA MET A 333 11.38 -6.06 5.29
C MET A 333 10.41 -7.10 5.82
N SER A 334 9.33 -6.66 6.44
CA SER A 334 8.20 -7.53 6.74
C SER A 334 7.08 -7.28 5.74
N LEU A 335 6.68 -8.31 5.00
CA LEU A 335 5.48 -8.29 4.17
C LEU A 335 4.26 -8.44 5.07
N ASN A 336 3.71 -7.31 5.48
CA ASN A 336 2.51 -7.24 6.33
C ASN A 336 1.20 -7.28 5.55
N SER A 337 1.27 -7.11 4.22
CA SER A 337 0.14 -7.23 3.32
C SER A 337 -0.23 -8.69 3.09
N THR A 338 -1.51 -8.98 2.90
CA THR A 338 -1.99 -10.32 2.50
C THR A 338 -2.14 -10.37 0.98
N LEU A 339 -1.52 -11.34 0.32
CA LEU A 339 -1.67 -11.61 -1.10
C LEU A 339 -2.74 -12.67 -1.34
N THR A 340 -3.68 -12.37 -2.23
CA THR A 340 -4.82 -13.23 -2.59
C THR A 340 -5.03 -13.26 -4.10
N GLY A 341 -5.98 -14.09 -4.54
CA GLY A 341 -6.44 -14.11 -5.94
C GLY A 341 -5.74 -15.16 -6.79
N SER A 342 -5.84 -15.02 -8.11
CA SER A 342 -5.28 -15.97 -9.06
C SER A 342 -4.69 -15.24 -10.25
N THR A 343 -3.48 -15.60 -10.62
CA THR A 343 -2.78 -15.06 -11.78
C THR A 343 -2.14 -16.15 -12.61
N SER A 344 -2.11 -15.98 -13.94
CA SER A 344 -1.25 -16.76 -14.83
C SER A 344 0.22 -16.37 -14.73
N GLY A 345 0.52 -15.20 -14.16
CA GLY A 345 1.86 -14.69 -13.88
C GLY A 345 2.56 -15.36 -12.70
N ASN A 346 3.66 -14.74 -12.27
CA ASN A 346 4.47 -15.18 -11.14
C ASN A 346 4.28 -14.25 -9.92
N VAL A 347 4.62 -14.80 -8.75
CA VAL A 347 4.93 -14.05 -7.55
C VAL A 347 6.44 -14.16 -7.30
N GLY A 348 7.14 -13.02 -7.26
CA GLY A 348 8.59 -12.98 -7.22
C GLY A 348 9.16 -12.31 -5.97
N PHE A 349 10.18 -12.92 -5.37
CA PHE A 349 11.03 -12.30 -4.37
C PHE A 349 12.42 -12.14 -4.99
N GLN A 350 12.82 -10.90 -5.29
CA GLN A 350 14.10 -10.61 -5.91
C GLN A 350 15.01 -9.90 -4.89
N LEU A 351 15.89 -10.67 -4.26
CA LEU A 351 16.59 -10.27 -3.04
C LEU A 351 18.11 -10.24 -3.25
N ASN A 352 18.78 -9.25 -2.69
CA ASN A 352 20.24 -9.08 -2.79
C ASN A 352 20.85 -8.38 -1.57
N ASN A 353 22.19 -8.30 -1.51
CA ASN A 353 22.95 -7.57 -0.48
C ASN A 353 22.47 -7.80 0.97
N ASN A 354 22.34 -9.07 1.35
CA ASN A 354 21.89 -9.52 2.66
C ASN A 354 20.47 -9.04 3.03
N ALA A 355 19.63 -8.81 2.03
CA ALA A 355 18.22 -8.50 2.24
C ALA A 355 17.48 -9.69 2.84
N VAL A 356 16.66 -9.41 3.85
CA VAL A 356 15.73 -10.37 4.43
C VAL A 356 14.31 -9.89 4.18
N VAL A 357 13.46 -10.71 3.58
CA VAL A 357 12.01 -10.46 3.48
C VAL A 357 11.30 -11.51 4.31
N THR A 358 10.55 -11.08 5.33
CA THR A 358 9.74 -11.95 6.18
C THR A 358 8.29 -11.93 5.72
N VAL A 359 7.73 -13.10 5.41
CA VAL A 359 6.30 -13.26 5.11
C VAL A 359 5.52 -13.31 6.42
N ALA A 360 4.96 -12.18 6.84
CA ALA A 360 4.33 -12.03 8.16
C ALA A 360 2.83 -12.35 8.19
N LYS A 361 2.23 -12.64 7.04
CA LYS A 361 0.81 -13.02 6.89
C LYS A 361 0.70 -14.26 6.01
N ALA A 362 -0.29 -15.10 6.32
CA ALA A 362 -0.66 -16.21 5.47
C ALA A 362 -1.25 -15.68 4.17
N ASN A 363 -0.80 -16.21 3.04
CA ASN A 363 -1.23 -15.80 1.71
C ASN A 363 -2.07 -16.90 1.06
N THR A 364 -2.97 -16.52 0.15
CA THR A 364 -3.91 -17.46 -0.51
C THR A 364 -3.98 -17.25 -2.03
N TYR A 365 -2.89 -16.79 -2.64
CA TYR A 365 -2.83 -16.60 -4.09
C TYR A 365 -2.56 -17.92 -4.82
N THR A 366 -2.97 -17.98 -6.09
CA THR A 366 -2.52 -19.00 -7.05
C THR A 366 -1.69 -18.33 -8.13
N ALA A 367 -0.43 -18.76 -8.29
CA ALA A 367 0.47 -18.26 -9.33
C ALA A 367 0.71 -19.35 -10.37
N GLY A 368 0.22 -19.16 -11.59
CA GLY A 368 0.30 -20.14 -12.67
C GLY A 368 1.72 -20.51 -13.07
N THR A 369 2.66 -19.57 -12.95
CA THR A 369 4.11 -19.83 -13.18
C THR A 369 4.90 -20.04 -11.88
N GLY A 370 4.20 -20.16 -10.75
CA GLY A 370 4.78 -20.41 -9.43
C GLY A 370 5.26 -19.17 -8.68
N THR A 371 5.88 -19.42 -7.53
CA THR A 371 6.58 -18.42 -6.72
C THR A 371 8.08 -18.64 -6.85
N TYR A 372 8.86 -17.58 -7.01
CA TYR A 372 10.31 -17.69 -7.09
C TYR A 372 11.04 -16.79 -6.10
N LEU A 373 12.20 -17.26 -5.66
CA LEU A 373 13.24 -16.48 -5.02
C LEU A 373 14.44 -16.37 -5.97
N GLN A 374 14.92 -15.15 -6.21
CA GLN A 374 15.94 -14.88 -7.22
C GLN A 374 16.85 -13.72 -6.82
N PRO A 375 18.13 -13.70 -7.23
CA PRO A 375 18.97 -12.52 -7.11
C PRO A 375 18.66 -11.45 -8.16
N THR A 376 18.83 -10.17 -7.82
CA THR A 376 18.78 -9.07 -8.79
C THR A 376 20.12 -8.82 -9.49
N GLY A 377 21.21 -9.44 -9.01
CA GLY A 377 22.57 -9.32 -9.57
C GLY A 377 23.56 -10.33 -8.96
N ALA A 378 24.76 -10.41 -9.54
CA ALA A 378 25.82 -11.34 -9.11
C ALA A 378 26.46 -10.96 -7.76
N ASN A 379 27.01 -11.95 -7.04
CA ASN A 379 27.68 -11.79 -5.75
C ASN A 379 26.79 -11.19 -4.65
N THR A 380 25.50 -11.51 -4.67
CA THR A 380 24.54 -11.01 -3.69
C THR A 380 24.00 -12.13 -2.81
N VAL A 381 23.51 -11.78 -1.62
CA VAL A 381 22.85 -12.72 -0.70
C VAL A 381 21.42 -12.25 -0.45
N GLY A 382 20.45 -13.14 -0.47
CA GLY A 382 19.06 -12.84 -0.15
C GLY A 382 18.40 -13.94 0.67
N THR A 383 17.48 -13.55 1.55
CA THR A 383 16.74 -14.49 2.39
C THR A 383 15.25 -14.18 2.34
N LEU A 384 14.45 -15.14 1.91
CA LEU A 384 13.02 -15.17 2.15
C LEU A 384 12.77 -15.97 3.42
N ALA A 385 12.28 -15.32 4.47
CA ALA A 385 11.97 -15.95 5.74
C ALA A 385 10.46 -16.07 5.95
N LEU A 386 9.99 -17.12 6.62
CA LEU A 386 8.62 -17.19 7.12
C LEU A 386 8.50 -16.45 8.45
N GLY A 387 7.39 -15.74 8.64
CA GLY A 387 6.99 -15.16 9.93
C GLY A 387 5.75 -15.83 10.53
N ILE A 388 5.18 -16.81 9.81
CA ILE A 388 3.99 -17.56 10.20
C ILE A 388 4.00 -18.91 9.48
N ALA A 389 3.33 -19.92 10.06
CA ALA A 389 3.10 -21.20 9.40
C ALA A 389 2.26 -21.01 8.14
N ASP A 390 2.64 -21.72 7.07
CA ASP A 390 2.04 -21.62 5.74
C ASP A 390 1.91 -20.16 5.27
N GLY A 391 2.97 -19.37 5.49
CA GLY A 391 3.06 -18.00 5.00
C GLY A 391 2.90 -17.94 3.48
N LEU A 392 3.50 -18.90 2.75
CA LEU A 392 3.20 -19.12 1.33
C LEU A 392 1.97 -20.04 1.18
N PRO A 393 1.14 -19.85 0.14
CA PRO A 393 0.01 -20.75 -0.13
C PRO A 393 0.47 -22.22 -0.23
N THR A 394 -0.32 -23.16 0.28
CA THR A 394 0.04 -24.59 0.26
C THR A 394 0.12 -25.19 -1.15
N THR A 395 -0.51 -24.54 -2.13
CA THR A 395 -0.50 -24.86 -3.55
C THR A 395 0.71 -24.30 -4.30
N THR A 396 1.63 -23.62 -3.60
CA THR A 396 2.76 -22.93 -4.23
C THR A 396 3.72 -23.92 -4.88
N ALA A 397 3.96 -23.76 -6.18
CA ALA A 397 5.18 -24.29 -6.81
C ALA A 397 6.33 -23.30 -6.52
N PHE A 398 7.17 -23.60 -5.53
CA PHE A 398 8.24 -22.71 -5.09
C PHE A 398 9.55 -23.04 -5.80
N SER A 399 10.27 -22.03 -6.28
CA SER A 399 11.57 -22.21 -6.92
C SER A 399 12.62 -21.21 -6.45
N ILE A 400 13.86 -21.67 -6.28
CA ILE A 400 15.03 -20.78 -6.18
C ILE A 400 15.70 -20.71 -7.54
N ASN A 401 15.62 -19.55 -8.21
CA ASN A 401 16.15 -19.34 -9.55
C ASN A 401 17.32 -18.37 -9.49
N LEU A 402 18.52 -18.83 -9.85
CA LEU A 402 19.72 -18.01 -9.68
C LEU A 402 20.08 -17.15 -10.89
N ASN A 403 19.36 -17.31 -12.01
CA ASN A 403 19.59 -16.58 -13.27
C ASN A 403 21.05 -16.59 -13.74
N GLY A 404 21.71 -17.74 -13.62
CA GLY A 404 23.11 -17.92 -14.02
C GLY A 404 24.12 -17.23 -13.10
N THR A 405 23.69 -16.72 -11.94
CA THR A 405 24.58 -16.09 -10.94
C THR A 405 25.04 -17.09 -9.88
N THR A 406 26.11 -16.74 -9.17
CA THR A 406 26.63 -17.46 -7.99
C THR A 406 26.16 -16.84 -6.67
N SER A 407 25.07 -16.08 -6.70
CA SER A 407 24.49 -15.41 -5.54
C SER A 407 23.80 -16.41 -4.62
N LEU A 408 23.97 -16.27 -3.31
CA LEU A 408 23.30 -17.14 -2.32
C LEU A 408 21.86 -16.68 -2.12
N GLN A 409 20.93 -17.60 -2.31
CA GLN A 409 19.52 -17.41 -1.96
C GLN A 409 19.09 -18.43 -0.92
N THR A 410 18.43 -17.94 0.12
CA THR A 410 17.97 -18.76 1.23
C THR A 410 16.46 -18.65 1.39
N PHE A 411 15.78 -19.79 1.39
CA PHE A 411 14.43 -19.90 1.94
C PHE A 411 14.54 -20.42 3.38
N ASP A 412 14.23 -19.55 4.35
CA ASP A 412 14.32 -19.83 5.77
C ASP A 412 12.92 -20.04 6.36
N LEU A 413 12.67 -21.22 6.89
CA LEU A 413 11.41 -21.57 7.55
C LEU A 413 11.27 -20.88 8.90
N ALA A 414 12.37 -20.45 9.52
CA ALA A 414 12.41 -19.68 10.77
C ALA A 414 11.49 -20.24 11.88
N GLY A 415 11.41 -21.57 12.01
CA GLY A 415 10.59 -22.22 13.04
C GLY A 415 9.14 -22.52 12.64
N PHE A 416 8.71 -22.11 11.44
CA PHE A 416 7.34 -22.26 10.97
C PHE A 416 7.18 -23.39 9.94
N ASN A 417 6.13 -24.19 10.11
CA ASN A 417 5.79 -25.23 9.12
C ASN A 417 5.40 -24.59 7.79
N GLN A 418 5.74 -25.25 6.69
CA GLN A 418 5.35 -24.82 5.36
C GLN A 418 5.00 -26.03 4.50
N THR A 419 3.84 -25.97 3.87
CA THR A 419 3.44 -26.87 2.79
C THR A 419 3.59 -26.15 1.45
N VAL A 420 4.16 -26.82 0.45
CA VAL A 420 4.23 -26.34 -0.93
C VAL A 420 3.80 -27.46 -1.88
N ALA A 421 3.29 -27.10 -3.05
CA ALA A 421 3.01 -28.08 -4.09
C ALA A 421 4.31 -28.71 -4.63
N SER A 422 5.36 -27.92 -4.80
CA SER A 422 6.65 -28.43 -5.29
C SER A 422 7.81 -27.54 -4.87
N LEU A 423 9.00 -28.13 -4.84
CA LEU A 423 10.27 -27.42 -4.72
C LEU A 423 11.06 -27.62 -6.01
N GLY A 424 11.35 -26.52 -6.69
CA GLY A 424 12.21 -26.47 -7.86
C GLY A 424 13.38 -25.54 -7.64
N GLY A 425 14.32 -25.53 -8.57
CA GLY A 425 15.32 -24.47 -8.62
C GLY A 425 16.63 -24.92 -9.22
N THR A 426 17.40 -23.92 -9.61
CA THR A 426 18.77 -24.07 -10.09
C THR A 426 19.72 -23.68 -8.98
N GLY A 427 20.93 -24.24 -9.01
CA GLY A 427 21.99 -23.87 -8.08
C GLY A 427 22.77 -25.05 -7.55
N THR A 428 23.47 -24.77 -6.46
CA THR A 428 24.36 -25.67 -5.73
C THR A 428 24.14 -25.49 -4.25
N ALA A 429 24.79 -26.34 -3.44
CA ALA A 429 24.73 -26.25 -1.99
C ALA A 429 25.20 -24.90 -1.41
N THR A 430 25.95 -24.10 -2.17
CA THR A 430 26.46 -22.79 -1.75
C THR A 430 25.68 -21.60 -2.29
N THR A 431 24.72 -21.83 -3.19
CA THR A 431 24.02 -20.76 -3.92
C THR A 431 22.50 -20.82 -3.76
N ALA A 432 21.93 -21.98 -3.46
CA ALA A 432 20.52 -22.14 -3.11
C ALA A 432 20.40 -22.97 -1.84
N VAL A 433 19.72 -22.44 -0.82
CA VAL A 433 19.59 -23.09 0.49
C VAL A 433 18.13 -23.04 0.95
N ILE A 434 17.61 -24.17 1.43
CA ILE A 434 16.40 -24.24 2.24
C ILE A 434 16.82 -24.65 3.65
N THR A 435 16.43 -23.88 4.67
CA THR A 435 16.85 -24.13 6.05
C THR A 435 15.79 -23.69 7.07
N SER A 436 16.08 -23.91 8.35
CA SER A 436 15.37 -23.27 9.45
C SER A 436 16.37 -22.69 10.45
N SER A 437 16.35 -21.37 10.62
CA SER A 437 17.19 -20.64 11.57
C SER A 437 16.75 -20.79 13.03
N SER A 438 15.53 -21.27 13.28
CA SER A 438 15.01 -21.56 14.62
C SER A 438 14.01 -22.71 14.60
N GLY A 439 13.70 -23.28 15.77
CA GLY A 439 12.70 -24.34 15.90
C GLY A 439 13.03 -25.62 15.11
N THR A 440 12.03 -26.48 14.97
CA THR A 440 12.09 -27.74 14.23
C THR A 440 10.90 -27.90 13.28
N PRO A 441 10.69 -26.98 12.32
CA PRO A 441 9.51 -27.01 11.48
C PRO A 441 9.51 -28.20 10.52
N THR A 442 8.33 -28.49 9.98
CA THR A 442 8.15 -29.44 8.89
C THR A 442 7.99 -28.72 7.56
N LEU A 443 8.82 -29.07 6.58
CA LEU A 443 8.65 -28.72 5.19
C LEU A 443 7.92 -29.86 4.46
N THR A 444 6.72 -29.57 3.97
CA THR A 444 5.88 -30.54 3.27
C THR A 444 5.82 -30.24 1.78
N VAL A 445 6.11 -31.24 0.94
CA VAL A 445 5.88 -31.20 -0.51
C VAL A 445 4.67 -32.07 -0.86
N SER A 446 3.54 -31.43 -1.20
CA SER A 446 2.24 -32.09 -1.33
C SER A 446 1.75 -32.26 -2.77
N GLY A 447 2.46 -31.73 -3.76
CA GLY A 447 2.01 -31.75 -5.15
C GLY A 447 2.32 -33.05 -5.88
N ASN A 448 1.69 -33.15 -7.06
CA ASN A 448 1.72 -34.32 -7.93
C ASN A 448 2.71 -34.19 -9.10
N ALA A 449 3.40 -33.06 -9.20
CA ALA A 449 4.42 -32.83 -10.22
C ALA A 449 5.73 -33.50 -9.82
N THR A 450 6.54 -33.85 -10.83
CA THR A 450 7.93 -34.26 -10.62
C THR A 450 8.84 -33.06 -10.74
N THR A 451 9.56 -32.72 -9.66
CA THR A 451 10.45 -31.55 -9.60
C THR A 451 11.79 -31.88 -8.96
N THR A 452 12.82 -31.14 -9.38
CA THR A 452 14.17 -31.24 -8.83
C THR A 452 14.57 -29.93 -8.17
N PHE A 453 15.10 -30.02 -6.96
CA PHE A 453 15.79 -28.92 -6.28
C PHE A 453 17.28 -29.25 -6.14
N ALA A 454 18.13 -28.44 -6.76
CA ALA A 454 19.58 -28.65 -6.81
C ALA A 454 20.35 -27.96 -5.67
N GLY A 455 19.67 -27.19 -4.83
CA GLY A 455 20.26 -26.53 -3.67
C GLY A 455 20.48 -27.45 -2.47
N LEU A 456 21.00 -26.88 -1.40
CA LEU A 456 21.16 -27.52 -0.09
C LEU A 456 19.84 -27.47 0.69
N VAL A 457 19.46 -28.58 1.32
CA VAL A 457 18.42 -28.62 2.36
C VAL A 457 19.09 -28.93 3.69
N SER A 458 19.03 -28.02 4.66
CA SER A 458 19.81 -28.12 5.90
C SER A 458 19.07 -27.64 7.14
N GLY A 459 19.72 -27.79 8.30
CA GLY A 459 19.25 -27.23 9.56
C GLY A 459 18.24 -28.11 10.29
N SER A 460 17.68 -27.57 11.37
CA SER A 460 16.72 -28.29 12.21
C SER A 460 15.34 -28.24 11.57
N LEU A 461 15.09 -29.11 10.59
CA LEU A 461 13.78 -29.26 9.95
C LEU A 461 13.47 -30.73 9.66
N SER A 462 12.19 -31.07 9.63
CA SER A 462 11.67 -32.35 9.15
C SER A 462 11.15 -32.23 7.72
N LEU A 463 11.22 -33.32 6.96
CA LEU A 463 10.71 -33.39 5.59
C LEU A 463 9.48 -34.28 5.51
N THR A 464 8.44 -33.83 4.81
CA THR A 464 7.28 -34.64 4.47
C THR A 464 7.00 -34.59 2.97
N LYS A 465 6.82 -35.74 2.33
CA LYS A 465 6.34 -35.87 0.94
C LYS A 465 4.94 -36.49 0.95
N SER A 466 3.94 -35.83 0.40
CA SER A 466 2.54 -36.26 0.52
C SER A 466 1.70 -36.28 -0.75
N GLY A 467 2.23 -35.81 -1.90
CA GLY A 467 1.55 -35.96 -3.20
C GLY A 467 2.12 -37.10 -4.05
N SER A 468 1.43 -37.49 -5.13
CA SER A 468 1.82 -38.64 -5.97
C SER A 468 3.06 -38.42 -6.85
N GLY A 469 3.51 -37.18 -7.02
CA GLY A 469 4.68 -36.83 -7.84
C GLY A 469 6.02 -37.17 -7.17
N SER A 470 7.13 -36.91 -7.87
CA SER A 470 8.47 -37.08 -7.30
C SER A 470 9.10 -35.74 -6.90
N GLN A 471 9.66 -35.65 -5.70
CA GLN A 471 10.56 -34.57 -5.32
C GLN A 471 11.98 -35.12 -5.28
N THR A 472 12.83 -34.66 -6.19
CA THR A 472 14.25 -34.99 -6.19
C THR A 472 15.05 -33.86 -5.57
N PHE A 473 15.86 -34.20 -4.56
CA PHE A 473 16.97 -33.36 -4.13
C PHE A 473 18.22 -33.86 -4.84
N SER A 474 18.84 -33.01 -5.66
CA SER A 474 20.09 -33.35 -6.36
C SER A 474 21.31 -32.63 -5.77
N GLY A 475 21.09 -31.63 -4.92
CA GLY A 475 22.10 -31.03 -4.06
C GLY A 475 22.10 -31.67 -2.68
N SER A 476 23.22 -31.57 -1.95
CA SER A 476 23.39 -32.21 -0.64
C SER A 476 22.26 -31.88 0.34
N THR A 477 21.92 -32.83 1.19
CA THR A 477 20.96 -32.70 2.28
C THR A 477 21.67 -32.93 3.62
N THR A 478 21.46 -32.02 4.57
CA THR A 478 22.09 -32.02 5.90
C THR A 478 21.12 -31.60 7.02
N TYR A 479 19.82 -31.83 6.82
CA TYR A 479 18.78 -31.56 7.82
C TYR A 479 18.85 -32.58 8.95
N SER A 480 18.43 -32.21 10.16
CA SER A 480 18.51 -33.11 11.33
C SER A 480 17.19 -33.75 11.74
N GLY A 481 16.05 -33.34 11.18
CA GLY A 481 14.73 -33.84 11.57
C GLY A 481 14.30 -35.15 10.90
N ASN A 482 13.04 -35.51 11.12
CA ASN A 482 12.44 -36.74 10.61
C ASN A 482 12.12 -36.65 9.11
N THR A 483 12.05 -37.80 8.45
CA THR A 483 11.64 -37.92 7.05
C THR A 483 10.39 -38.77 6.94
N THR A 484 9.32 -38.20 6.37
CA THR A 484 8.04 -38.88 6.15
C THR A 484 7.69 -38.89 4.67
N VAL A 485 7.38 -40.06 4.11
CA VAL A 485 6.90 -40.22 2.73
C VAL A 485 5.52 -40.87 2.78
N ASN A 486 4.49 -40.05 2.67
CA ASN A 486 3.09 -40.47 2.67
C ASN A 486 2.61 -40.92 1.28
N GLU A 487 3.12 -40.29 0.21
CA GLU A 487 2.80 -40.61 -1.18
C GLU A 487 3.93 -40.16 -2.12
N GLY A 488 4.00 -40.73 -3.32
CA GLY A 488 4.95 -40.40 -4.36
C GLY A 488 6.38 -40.81 -4.01
N THR A 489 7.36 -40.13 -4.62
CA THR A 489 8.77 -40.40 -4.40
C THR A 489 9.47 -39.20 -3.77
N LEU A 490 10.26 -39.45 -2.74
CA LEU A 490 11.25 -38.51 -2.23
C LEU A 490 12.63 -39.08 -2.56
N SER A 491 13.41 -38.39 -3.39
CA SER A 491 14.75 -38.82 -3.79
C SER A 491 15.83 -38.00 -3.09
N LEU A 492 16.69 -38.68 -2.33
CA LEU A 492 17.77 -38.10 -1.54
C LEU A 492 19.14 -38.39 -2.21
N PRO A 493 20.07 -37.42 -2.23
CA PRO A 493 21.31 -37.54 -3.02
C PRO A 493 22.56 -37.92 -2.23
N ASN A 494 22.48 -38.10 -0.90
CA ASN A 494 23.63 -38.41 -0.05
C ASN A 494 23.21 -39.05 1.28
N ASP A 495 24.18 -39.69 1.92
CA ASP A 495 24.19 -40.00 3.36
C ASP A 495 24.16 -38.70 4.18
N ASN A 496 23.31 -38.63 5.20
CA ASN A 496 23.08 -37.44 6.02
C ASN A 496 23.34 -37.73 7.51
N PRO A 497 24.59 -37.64 8.00
CA PRO A 497 24.92 -37.92 9.40
C PRO A 497 24.15 -37.09 10.44
N ASN A 498 23.57 -35.95 10.04
CA ASN A 498 22.82 -35.09 10.95
C ASN A 498 21.44 -35.65 11.32
N ASN A 499 20.90 -36.61 10.56
CA ASN A 499 19.61 -37.26 10.83
C ASN A 499 19.76 -38.72 11.33
N ASP A 500 20.96 -39.15 11.71
CA ASP A 500 21.24 -40.51 12.21
C ASP A 500 20.39 -40.92 13.41
N ALA A 501 19.97 -39.95 14.23
CA ALA A 501 19.10 -40.19 15.38
C ALA A 501 17.59 -40.13 15.05
N SER A 502 17.24 -39.74 13.83
CA SER A 502 15.88 -39.43 13.42
C SER A 502 15.12 -40.66 12.91
N SER A 503 13.80 -40.50 12.72
CA SER A 503 12.95 -41.53 12.16
C SER A 503 12.69 -41.32 10.67
N VAL A 504 12.67 -42.41 9.90
CA VAL A 504 12.09 -42.48 8.57
C VAL A 504 10.75 -43.20 8.63
N THR A 505 9.70 -42.59 8.08
CA THR A 505 8.36 -43.19 7.95
C THR A 505 7.94 -43.21 6.49
N ILE A 506 7.56 -44.38 5.97
CA ILE A 506 7.09 -44.53 4.59
C ILE A 506 5.72 -45.25 4.61
N ALA A 507 4.75 -44.74 3.87
CA ALA A 507 3.45 -45.40 3.72
C ALA A 507 3.61 -46.78 3.06
N SER A 508 2.68 -47.70 3.33
CA SER A 508 2.77 -49.08 2.81
C SER A 508 2.61 -49.17 1.28
N THR A 509 1.90 -48.22 0.67
CA THR A 509 1.54 -48.23 -0.75
C THR A 509 1.68 -46.85 -1.35
N GLY A 510 2.21 -46.77 -2.58
CA GLY A 510 2.28 -45.51 -3.34
C GLY A 510 3.33 -44.52 -2.84
N ALA A 511 4.20 -44.91 -1.90
CA ALA A 511 5.24 -44.07 -1.32
C ALA A 511 6.61 -44.75 -1.46
N PHE A 512 7.62 -43.97 -1.86
CA PHE A 512 8.98 -44.45 -2.12
C PHE A 512 10.02 -43.46 -1.59
N LEU A 513 10.98 -43.97 -0.83
CA LEU A 513 12.23 -43.28 -0.51
C LEU A 513 13.30 -43.74 -1.48
N ASP A 514 13.72 -42.86 -2.37
CA ASP A 514 14.74 -43.14 -3.37
C ASP A 514 16.10 -42.67 -2.86
N LEU A 515 17.00 -43.61 -2.58
CA LEU A 515 18.35 -43.33 -2.10
C LEU A 515 19.28 -43.25 -3.32
N ASN A 516 19.24 -42.10 -3.99
CA ASN A 516 19.91 -41.85 -5.26
C ASN A 516 21.40 -41.51 -5.09
N PHE A 517 22.12 -42.37 -4.37
CA PHE A 517 23.56 -42.28 -4.15
C PHE A 517 24.14 -43.67 -3.83
N SER A 518 25.45 -43.84 -3.99
CA SER A 518 26.13 -45.08 -3.57
C SER A 518 26.51 -45.02 -2.09
N GLY A 519 26.20 -46.08 -1.33
CA GLY A 519 26.55 -46.18 0.09
C GLY A 519 25.34 -46.49 0.97
N SER A 520 25.42 -46.08 2.24
CA SER A 520 24.34 -46.24 3.22
C SER A 520 24.11 -44.92 3.94
N ASP A 521 22.84 -44.53 4.09
CA ASP A 521 22.39 -43.51 5.05
C ASP A 521 22.04 -44.20 6.37
N THR A 522 22.18 -43.52 7.51
CA THR A 522 21.88 -44.09 8.84
C THR A 522 20.69 -43.40 9.49
N VAL A 523 19.82 -44.16 10.16
CA VAL A 523 18.68 -43.61 10.90
C VAL A 523 18.41 -44.36 12.20
N GLY A 524 17.78 -43.67 13.16
CA GLY A 524 17.46 -44.24 14.47
C GLY A 524 16.35 -45.27 14.37
N THR A 525 15.31 -44.99 13.59
CA THR A 525 14.17 -45.89 13.40
C THR A 525 13.59 -45.81 11.98
N LEU A 526 13.03 -46.92 11.50
CA LEU A 526 12.31 -47.01 10.23
C LEU A 526 10.89 -47.55 10.48
N PHE A 527 9.88 -46.89 9.93
CA PHE A 527 8.49 -47.33 9.93
C PHE A 527 8.02 -47.52 8.49
N ILE A 528 7.40 -48.67 8.20
CA ILE A 528 6.69 -48.91 6.91
C ILE A 528 5.24 -49.26 7.21
N GLY A 529 4.31 -48.47 6.67
CA GLY A 529 2.88 -48.68 6.91
C GLY A 529 2.51 -48.61 8.39
N GLY A 530 3.19 -47.74 9.16
CA GLY A 530 3.02 -47.61 10.61
C GLY A 530 3.69 -48.69 11.46
N VAL A 531 4.33 -49.69 10.85
CA VAL A 531 5.03 -50.77 11.57
C VAL A 531 6.52 -50.47 11.65
N GLN A 532 7.05 -50.38 12.86
CA GLN A 532 8.49 -50.22 13.10
C GLN A 532 9.24 -51.46 12.60
N LYS A 533 10.35 -51.22 11.90
CA LYS A 533 11.24 -52.25 11.38
C LYS A 533 12.41 -52.46 12.33
N ALA A 534 12.89 -53.70 12.40
CA ALA A 534 14.03 -54.05 13.23
C ALA A 534 15.31 -53.38 12.73
N ALA A 535 16.32 -53.27 13.59
CA ALA A 535 17.64 -52.80 13.21
C ALA A 535 18.24 -53.67 12.10
N GLY A 536 18.99 -53.05 11.19
CA GLY A 536 19.58 -53.72 10.04
C GLY A 536 19.70 -52.81 8.83
N ILE A 537 20.24 -53.37 7.74
CA ILE A 537 20.42 -52.65 6.47
C ILE A 537 19.24 -52.96 5.56
N TYR A 538 18.50 -51.94 5.14
CA TYR A 538 17.39 -52.01 4.20
C TYR A 538 17.83 -51.50 2.82
N LYS A 539 17.34 -52.14 1.76
CA LYS A 539 17.74 -51.84 0.39
C LYS A 539 16.59 -52.04 -0.59
N ALA A 540 16.74 -51.45 -1.78
CA ALA A 540 15.82 -51.69 -2.88
C ALA A 540 15.82 -53.15 -3.34
N ILE A 541 14.67 -53.63 -3.83
CA ILE A 541 14.53 -54.98 -4.39
C ILE A 541 15.53 -55.17 -5.54
N GLY A 542 16.30 -56.25 -5.49
CA GLY A 542 17.32 -56.55 -6.50
C GLY A 542 18.59 -55.71 -6.46
N ASN A 543 18.76 -54.81 -5.46
CA ASN A 543 20.03 -54.10 -5.27
C ASN A 543 21.11 -55.08 -4.77
N ALA A 544 22.33 -54.99 -5.30
CA ALA A 544 23.42 -55.89 -4.97
C ALA A 544 23.89 -55.73 -3.51
N GLY A 545 24.46 -56.79 -2.92
CA GLY A 545 24.98 -56.79 -1.55
C GLY A 545 24.03 -57.37 -0.50
N SER A 546 24.46 -57.40 0.77
CA SER A 546 23.69 -57.93 1.89
C SER A 546 22.72 -56.88 2.45
N GLY A 547 21.49 -57.30 2.79
CA GLY A 547 20.48 -56.42 3.36
C GLY A 547 19.06 -56.95 3.16
N ILE A 548 18.10 -56.33 3.84
CA ILE A 548 16.67 -56.63 3.77
C ILE A 548 16.07 -55.85 2.59
N GLU A 549 15.52 -56.55 1.62
CA GLU A 549 14.86 -55.92 0.46
C GLU A 549 13.46 -55.45 0.83
N ILE A 550 13.14 -54.19 0.54
CA ILE A 550 11.80 -53.63 0.70
C ILE A 550 11.42 -52.79 -0.52
N ALA A 551 10.16 -52.89 -0.94
CA ALA A 551 9.65 -52.22 -2.14
C ALA A 551 9.60 -50.68 -2.01
N GLN A 552 9.52 -50.18 -0.79
CA GLN A 552 9.42 -48.75 -0.46
C GLN A 552 10.77 -48.02 -0.53
N ILE A 553 11.89 -48.74 -0.62
CA ILE A 553 13.21 -48.14 -0.89
C ILE A 553 13.54 -48.39 -2.36
N THR A 554 13.99 -47.35 -3.05
CA THR A 554 14.52 -47.44 -4.42
C THR A 554 15.91 -46.82 -4.49
N GLY A 555 16.54 -46.92 -5.67
CA GLY A 555 17.87 -46.36 -5.91
C GLY A 555 19.02 -47.30 -5.54
N PRO A 556 20.26 -46.91 -5.87
CA PRO A 556 21.46 -47.70 -5.61
C PRO A 556 21.90 -47.71 -4.13
N GLY A 557 21.41 -46.79 -3.31
CA GLY A 557 21.76 -46.67 -1.90
C GLY A 557 21.07 -47.68 -0.99
N THR A 558 21.45 -47.65 0.28
CA THR A 558 20.87 -48.47 1.36
C THR A 558 20.58 -47.61 2.59
N LEU A 559 19.73 -48.09 3.49
CA LEU A 559 19.37 -47.43 4.75
C LEU A 559 19.73 -48.33 5.92
N THR A 560 20.66 -47.90 6.77
CA THR A 560 21.03 -48.58 8.00
C THR A 560 20.16 -48.08 9.15
N VAL A 561 19.39 -48.98 9.75
CA VAL A 561 18.58 -48.70 10.94
C VAL A 561 19.35 -49.13 12.17
N LEU A 562 19.63 -48.20 13.06
CA LEU A 562 20.37 -48.45 14.29
C LEU A 562 19.62 -49.43 15.19
N SER A 563 20.39 -50.24 15.93
CA SER A 563 19.84 -50.96 17.08
C SER A 563 19.35 -49.92 18.07
N SER A 564 18.08 -50.03 18.48
CA SER A 564 17.54 -49.20 19.54
C SER A 564 18.55 -49.23 20.69
N VAL A 565 19.12 -48.09 21.07
CA VAL A 565 19.74 -48.00 22.37
C VAL A 565 18.57 -48.11 23.34
N VAL A 566 18.27 -49.34 23.77
CA VAL A 566 17.59 -49.52 25.04
C VAL A 566 18.51 -48.80 26.01
N ALA A 567 18.08 -47.67 26.55
CA ALA A 567 18.75 -47.08 27.69
C ALA A 567 18.94 -48.23 28.68
N ASP A 568 20.19 -48.59 28.94
CA ASP A 568 20.52 -49.67 29.84
C ASP A 568 19.86 -49.35 31.19
N THR A 569 18.73 -50.01 31.46
CA THR A 569 18.04 -49.90 32.75
C THR A 569 18.73 -50.78 33.79
N THR A 570 19.78 -51.52 33.41
CA THR A 570 20.68 -52.15 34.36
C THR A 570 21.75 -51.15 34.78
N ALA A 571 21.32 -50.18 35.60
CA ALA A 571 22.26 -49.48 36.47
C ALA A 571 23.15 -50.54 37.15
N PRO A 572 24.49 -50.46 37.09
CA PRO A 572 25.33 -51.37 37.85
C PRO A 572 24.91 -51.24 39.31
N ALA A 573 24.64 -52.37 39.96
CA ALA A 573 24.35 -52.41 41.39
C ALA A 573 25.41 -51.56 42.12
N ALA A 574 24.93 -50.57 42.88
CA ALA A 574 25.79 -49.73 43.69
C ALA A 574 26.73 -50.63 44.51
N PRO A 575 28.06 -50.37 44.54
CA PRO A 575 28.95 -51.18 45.33
C PRO A 575 28.53 -51.09 46.80
N THR A 576 28.24 -52.24 47.42
CA THR A 576 28.07 -52.34 48.86
C THR A 576 29.40 -51.93 49.52
N VAL A 577 29.49 -50.69 49.98
CA VAL A 577 30.62 -50.23 50.78
C VAL A 577 30.47 -50.83 52.17
N GLY A 578 31.32 -51.81 52.48
CA GLY A 578 31.51 -52.27 53.85
C GLY A 578 32.07 -51.14 54.70
N LEU A 579 31.29 -50.68 55.68
CA LEU A 579 31.67 -49.62 56.59
C LEU A 579 32.69 -50.18 57.61
N LEU A 580 33.99 -50.12 57.28
CA LEU A 580 35.02 -50.14 58.33
C LEU A 580 35.07 -48.75 58.95
N ALA A 581 34.75 -48.68 60.24
CA ALA A 581 34.88 -47.46 61.04
C ALA A 581 36.36 -47.04 61.10
N ALA A 582 36.70 -45.98 60.39
CA ALA A 582 37.92 -45.22 60.62
C ALA A 582 37.54 -43.89 61.27
N SER A 583 38.13 -43.64 62.43
CA SER A 583 38.06 -42.41 63.21
C SER A 583 38.52 -41.21 62.38
N ASP A 584 37.63 -40.27 62.14
CA ASP A 584 37.99 -38.93 61.68
C ASP A 584 38.12 -38.00 62.89
N THR A 585 39.36 -37.55 63.14
CA THR A 585 39.66 -36.38 63.94
C THR A 585 40.17 -35.29 63.01
N GLY A 586 39.29 -34.40 62.57
CA GLY A 586 39.71 -33.05 62.16
C GLY A 586 39.00 -32.44 60.96
N SER A 587 37.98 -31.65 61.27
CA SER A 587 37.82 -30.28 60.75
C SER A 587 37.80 -30.08 59.22
N SER A 588 36.61 -30.35 58.65
CA SER A 588 35.86 -29.50 57.72
C SER A 588 36.61 -28.66 56.67
N SER A 589 36.46 -29.05 55.40
CA SER A 589 36.15 -28.07 54.35
C SER A 589 35.04 -28.62 53.45
N SER A 590 34.02 -27.78 53.30
CA SER A 590 33.05 -27.72 52.21
C SER A 590 32.22 -28.97 51.91
N ASP A 591 31.01 -29.01 52.46
CA ASP A 591 29.86 -29.47 51.70
C ASP A 591 28.61 -28.75 52.16
N LEU A 592 27.93 -28.03 51.27
CA LEU A 592 26.50 -28.21 51.02
C LEU A 592 26.05 -27.35 49.83
N ILE A 593 25.84 -28.07 48.73
CA ILE A 593 24.88 -27.77 47.67
C ILE A 593 23.51 -27.47 48.29
N THR A 594 22.87 -26.35 47.92
CA THR A 594 21.45 -26.40 47.51
C THR A 594 20.96 -25.15 46.79
N LYS A 595 20.26 -25.42 45.69
CA LYS A 595 19.01 -24.79 45.22
C LYS A 595 19.09 -23.79 44.06
N LEU A 596 18.97 -24.39 42.88
CA LEU A 596 18.32 -23.84 41.69
C LEU A 596 16.84 -23.53 42.00
N THR A 597 16.36 -22.30 41.76
CA THR A 597 15.02 -22.02 41.19
C THR A 597 14.88 -20.56 40.73
N THR A 598 14.58 -20.42 39.42
CA THR A 598 13.75 -19.41 38.73
C THR A 598 14.30 -18.04 38.27
N PRO A 599 13.74 -17.48 37.16
CA PRO A 599 14.45 -16.69 36.16
C PRO A 599 14.11 -15.19 36.16
N THR A 600 14.92 -14.41 35.42
CA THR A 600 14.54 -13.14 34.76
C THR A 600 15.24 -13.05 33.43
#